data_AF-A0A937UGM4-F1
#
_entry.id   AF-A0A937UGM4-F1
#
_cell.length_a   1.000
_cell.length_b   1.000
_cell.length_c   1.000
_cell.angle_alpha   90.00
_cell.angle_beta   90.00
_cell.angle_gamma   90.00
#
_symmetry.space_group_name_H-M   'P 1'
#
loop_
_entity.id
_entity.type
_entity.pdbx_description
1 polymer ?
#
loop_
_entity_poly.entity_id
_entity_poly.type
_entity_poly.pdbx_seq_one_letter_code
_entity_poly.pdbx_strand_id
1 'polypeptide(L)'
;MKICETYSHLNGLEFLLVHKPKLWAEIRAVVETVDAQKCKTKVSKERNMKGKLLYSPIDMNKTFKKLLKRKKWEESRVSYWVTKGEKLIRKTLTMPPEEQKREIEEAGETPIYSYNQTDFVKDRVAIEVQFGKYSFVAYDLFVKHLAFFVRDHIDVGIEILPMKSLQAQMSSGVGYYEGEFYNVVRQGRGVPAVPLVLIGITP
;
A
#
# COMPACT_ATOMS: atom_id res chain seq x y z
N MET A 1 16.66 -5.13 7.70
CA MET A 1 15.50 -5.04 8.62
C MET A 1 14.98 -6.45 8.78
N LYS A 2 13.97 -6.67 9.63
CA LYS A 2 13.32 -7.98 9.72
C LYS A 2 11.81 -7.85 9.73
N ILE A 3 11.16 -8.88 9.20
CA ILE A 3 9.71 -9.07 9.32
C ILE A 3 9.44 -9.66 10.70
N CYS A 4 8.66 -8.97 11.53
CA CYS A 4 8.22 -9.44 12.83
C CYS A 4 6.87 -10.12 12.75
N GLU A 5 5.94 -9.50 12.02
CA GLU A 5 4.56 -9.93 11.96
C GLU A 5 4.10 -10.00 10.51
N THR A 6 3.18 -10.92 10.23
CA THR A 6 2.53 -11.04 8.93
C THR A 6 1.08 -11.44 9.12
N TYR A 7 0.18 -10.71 8.49
CA TYR A 7 -1.25 -11.05 8.46
C TYR A 7 -1.70 -11.30 7.03
N SER A 8 -2.32 -12.47 6.82
CA SER A 8 -2.88 -12.88 5.54
C SER A 8 -4.38 -12.60 5.51
N HIS A 9 -4.77 -11.53 4.85
CA HIS A 9 -6.17 -11.18 4.64
C HIS A 9 -6.69 -11.85 3.36
N LEU A 10 -7.83 -12.54 3.45
CA LEU A 10 -8.42 -13.30 2.35
C LEU A 10 -7.41 -14.26 1.67
N ASN A 11 -6.55 -14.88 2.49
CA ASN A 11 -5.51 -15.81 2.06
C ASN A 11 -4.53 -15.23 1.02
N GLY A 12 -4.28 -13.91 1.07
CA GLY A 12 -3.36 -13.24 0.14
C GLY A 12 -1.93 -13.77 0.22
N LEU A 13 -1.45 -14.17 1.40
CA LEU A 13 -0.12 -14.76 1.56
C LEU A 13 -0.08 -16.16 0.92
N GLU A 14 -1.09 -16.98 1.17
CA GLU A 14 -1.21 -18.32 0.60
C GLU A 14 -1.23 -18.26 -0.93
N PHE A 15 -1.96 -17.29 -1.51
CA PHE A 15 -1.91 -17.02 -2.95
C PHE A 15 -0.47 -16.78 -3.42
N LEU A 16 0.30 -15.92 -2.72
CA LEU A 16 1.70 -15.67 -3.07
C LEU A 16 2.56 -16.94 -2.93
N LEU A 17 2.35 -17.74 -1.88
CA LEU A 17 3.13 -18.95 -1.64
C LEU A 17 2.87 -20.03 -2.71
N VAL A 18 1.63 -20.14 -3.20
CA VAL A 18 1.26 -21.13 -4.22
C VAL A 18 1.60 -20.65 -5.63
N HIS A 19 1.20 -19.42 -5.98
CA HIS A 19 1.24 -18.95 -7.37
C HIS A 19 2.44 -18.05 -7.68
N LYS A 20 3.04 -17.41 -6.67
CA LYS A 20 4.12 -16.43 -6.82
C LYS A 20 5.27 -16.63 -5.81
N PRO A 21 5.75 -17.87 -5.51
CA PRO A 21 6.69 -18.12 -4.42
C PRO A 21 8.03 -17.39 -4.59
N LYS A 22 8.48 -17.21 -5.84
CA LYS A 22 9.68 -16.44 -6.17
C LYS A 22 9.53 -14.96 -5.81
N LEU A 23 8.34 -14.40 -6.01
CA LEU A 23 8.04 -13.01 -5.69
C LEU A 23 8.01 -12.80 -4.17
N TRP A 24 7.40 -13.73 -3.42
CA TRP A 24 7.43 -13.70 -1.96
C TRP A 24 8.86 -13.77 -1.40
N ALA A 25 9.70 -14.67 -1.92
CA ALA A 25 11.11 -14.75 -1.54
C ALA A 25 11.87 -13.45 -1.85
N GLU A 26 11.59 -12.82 -3.00
CA GLU A 26 12.18 -11.53 -3.38
C GLU A 26 11.79 -10.40 -2.40
N ILE A 27 10.53 -10.32 -2.00
CA ILE A 27 10.03 -9.31 -1.06
C ILE A 27 10.73 -9.43 0.30
N ARG A 28 10.80 -10.66 0.84
CA ARG A 28 11.51 -10.92 2.10
C ARG A 28 12.99 -10.51 2.01
N ALA A 29 13.67 -10.90 0.92
CA ALA A 29 15.06 -10.53 0.70
C ALA A 29 15.26 -9.01 0.59
N VAL A 30 14.30 -8.27 0.02
CA VAL A 30 14.34 -6.80 -0.02
C VAL A 30 14.27 -6.23 1.40
N VAL A 31 13.33 -6.66 2.24
CA VAL A 31 13.20 -6.21 3.63
C VAL A 31 14.49 -6.50 4.42
N GLU A 32 15.03 -7.71 4.27
CA GLU A 32 16.27 -8.14 4.94
C GLU A 32 17.46 -7.26 4.54
N THR A 33 17.55 -6.87 3.26
CA THR A 33 18.63 -6.03 2.73
C THR A 33 18.64 -4.59 3.27
N VAL A 34 17.51 -4.07 3.76
CA VAL A 34 17.44 -2.69 4.27
C VAL A 34 18.25 -2.53 5.56
N ASP A 35 19.32 -1.75 5.52
CA ASP A 35 20.08 -1.37 6.72
C ASP A 35 19.40 -0.19 7.42
N ALA A 36 18.55 -0.48 8.40
CA ALA A 36 17.79 0.55 9.12
C ALA A 36 18.68 1.55 9.86
N GLN A 37 19.87 1.16 10.34
CA GLN A 37 20.74 2.07 11.09
C GLN A 37 21.19 3.24 10.24
N LYS A 38 21.45 3.01 8.94
CA LYS A 38 21.75 4.07 7.96
C LYS A 38 20.59 5.04 7.71
N CYS A 39 19.37 4.66 8.09
CA CYS A 39 18.19 5.52 7.99
C CYS A 39 17.91 6.30 9.29
N LYS A 40 18.71 6.13 10.35
CA LYS A 40 18.56 6.86 11.62
C LYS A 40 19.22 8.24 11.57
N THR A 41 18.74 9.09 10.68
CA THR A 41 19.38 10.35 10.27
C THR A 41 18.60 11.60 10.73
N LYS A 42 17.37 11.43 11.20
CA LYS A 42 16.45 12.55 11.44
C LYS A 42 16.64 13.10 12.86
N VAL A 43 17.07 14.37 12.98
CA VAL A 43 17.05 15.09 14.26
C VAL A 43 15.66 15.68 14.47
N SER A 44 14.99 15.29 15.55
CA SER A 44 13.61 15.73 15.80
C SER A 44 13.52 17.17 16.28
N LYS A 45 12.49 17.87 15.78
CA LYS A 45 12.10 19.23 16.20
C LYS A 45 10.83 19.24 17.04
N GLU A 46 10.22 18.08 17.29
CA GLU A 46 8.96 17.96 18.04
C GLU A 46 9.18 18.22 19.53
N ARG A 47 8.24 18.92 20.17
CA ARG A 47 8.38 19.40 21.57
C ARG A 47 8.77 18.31 22.57
N ASN A 48 8.20 17.11 22.43
CA ASN A 48 8.42 15.97 23.34
C ASN A 48 9.67 15.13 23.04
N MET A 49 10.39 15.41 21.95
CA MET A 49 11.54 14.61 21.51
C MET A 49 12.64 15.45 20.82
N LYS A 50 12.66 16.75 21.09
CA LYS A 50 13.57 17.72 20.46
C LYS A 50 15.02 17.26 20.63
N GLY A 51 15.77 17.23 19.53
CA GLY A 51 17.18 16.83 19.50
C GLY A 51 17.45 15.32 19.44
N LYS A 52 16.42 14.46 19.61
CA LYS A 52 16.60 13.01 19.45
C LYS A 52 16.88 12.64 18.00
N LEU A 53 17.79 11.68 17.80
CA LEU A 53 18.07 11.08 16.50
C LEU A 53 17.10 9.90 16.25
N LEU A 54 16.29 10.02 15.20
CA LEU A 54 15.18 9.14 14.85
C LEU A 54 15.38 8.50 13.49
N TYR A 55 14.65 7.42 13.23
CA TYR A 55 14.54 6.86 11.89
C TYR A 55 13.77 7.81 10.98
N SER A 56 14.34 8.07 9.81
CA SER A 56 13.83 8.98 8.79
C SER A 56 12.92 8.22 7.82
N PRO A 57 11.60 8.52 7.79
CA PRO A 57 10.70 7.95 6.79
C PRO A 57 11.18 8.17 5.36
N ILE A 58 11.79 9.34 5.10
CA ILE A 58 12.31 9.72 3.78
C ILE A 58 13.45 8.78 3.35
N ASP A 59 14.41 8.52 4.24
CA ASP A 59 15.55 7.66 3.92
C ASP A 59 15.15 6.20 3.83
N MET A 60 14.19 5.76 4.66
CA MET A 60 13.62 4.41 4.58
C MET A 60 12.89 4.22 3.24
N ASN A 61 11.99 5.13 2.87
CA ASN A 61 11.28 5.09 1.59
C ASN A 61 12.25 5.10 0.40
N LYS A 62 13.29 5.94 0.46
CA LYS A 62 14.34 5.99 -0.57
C LYS A 62 15.08 4.65 -0.70
N THR A 63 15.37 4.01 0.43
CA THR A 63 16.09 2.72 0.45
C THR A 63 15.21 1.61 -0.14
N PHE A 64 13.96 1.48 0.31
CA PHE A 64 13.00 0.53 -0.26
C PHE A 64 12.80 0.76 -1.76
N LYS A 65 12.58 2.02 -2.18
CA LYS A 65 12.42 2.38 -3.59
C LYS A 65 13.61 1.96 -4.45
N LYS A 66 14.83 2.17 -3.98
CA LYS A 66 16.05 1.73 -4.68
C LYS A 66 16.10 0.21 -4.84
N LEU A 67 15.81 -0.53 -3.77
CA LEU A 67 15.90 -1.99 -3.76
C LEU A 67 14.81 -2.63 -4.62
N LEU A 68 13.57 -2.17 -4.51
CA LEU A 68 12.43 -2.64 -5.29
C LEU A 68 12.61 -2.33 -6.79
N LYS A 69 13.04 -1.10 -7.15
CA LYS A 69 13.36 -0.77 -8.55
C LYS A 69 14.45 -1.67 -9.15
N ARG A 70 15.48 -2.01 -8.39
CA ARG A 70 16.53 -2.95 -8.85
C ARG A 70 15.97 -4.36 -9.11
N LYS A 71 14.86 -4.70 -8.46
CA LYS A 71 14.09 -5.94 -8.68
C LYS A 71 13.01 -5.80 -9.74
N LYS A 72 12.99 -4.70 -10.50
CA LYS A 72 12.02 -4.38 -11.56
C LYS A 72 10.58 -4.25 -11.05
N TRP A 73 10.41 -3.74 -9.84
CA TRP A 73 9.12 -3.22 -9.40
C TRP A 73 8.95 -1.82 -9.96
N GLU A 74 7.82 -1.58 -10.62
CA GLU A 74 7.58 -0.37 -11.39
C GLU A 74 6.34 0.36 -10.89
N GLU A 75 6.31 1.66 -11.13
CA GLU A 75 5.17 2.49 -10.80
C GLU A 75 4.03 2.19 -11.76
N SER A 76 2.80 2.08 -11.24
CA SER A 76 1.63 1.82 -12.05
C SER A 76 0.54 2.85 -11.78
N ARG A 77 -0.16 3.25 -12.84
CA ARG A 77 -1.23 4.23 -12.79
C ARG A 77 -2.46 3.67 -13.47
N VAL A 78 -3.60 3.81 -12.81
CA VAL A 78 -4.90 3.36 -13.29
C VAL A 78 -5.84 4.56 -13.30
N SER A 79 -6.22 5.03 -14.49
CA SER A 79 -7.12 6.17 -14.67
C SER A 79 -8.57 5.75 -14.83
N TYR A 80 -9.51 6.49 -14.29
CA TYR A 80 -10.94 6.21 -14.33
C TYR A 80 -11.77 7.48 -14.38
N TRP A 81 -13.05 7.35 -14.72
CA TRP A 81 -14.00 8.45 -14.72
C TRP A 81 -15.02 8.25 -13.62
N VAL A 82 -15.19 9.28 -12.76
CA VAL A 82 -16.18 9.28 -11.70
C VAL A 82 -17.38 10.14 -12.08
N THR A 83 -18.51 9.85 -11.46
CA THR A 83 -19.75 10.61 -11.62
C THR A 83 -20.57 10.56 -10.32
N LYS A 84 -21.72 11.24 -10.29
CA LYS A 84 -22.59 11.29 -9.08
C LYS A 84 -23.66 10.20 -9.04
N GLY A 85 -24.06 9.63 -10.19
CA GLY A 85 -25.09 8.59 -10.26
C GLY A 85 -24.62 7.21 -9.79
N GLU A 86 -25.15 6.73 -8.66
CA GLU A 86 -24.76 5.44 -8.07
C GLU A 86 -24.89 4.25 -9.05
N LYS A 87 -26.01 4.16 -9.78
CA LYS A 87 -26.23 3.09 -10.77
C LYS A 87 -25.18 3.13 -11.87
N LEU A 88 -24.78 4.33 -12.29
CA LEU A 88 -23.80 4.53 -13.35
C LEU A 88 -22.40 4.18 -12.86
N ILE A 89 -22.03 4.56 -11.63
CA ILE A 89 -20.78 4.11 -10.98
C ILE A 89 -20.69 2.58 -10.97
N ARG A 90 -21.75 1.89 -10.53
CA ARG A 90 -21.77 0.41 -10.49
C ARG A 90 -21.65 -0.20 -11.89
N LYS A 91 -22.29 0.40 -12.90
CA LYS A 91 -22.22 -0.04 -14.30
C LYS A 91 -20.82 0.10 -14.87
N THR A 92 -20.16 1.23 -14.63
CA THR A 92 -18.90 1.60 -15.29
C THR A 92 -17.65 1.13 -14.54
N LEU A 93 -17.79 0.61 -13.31
CA LEU A 93 -16.66 0.32 -12.41
C LEU A 93 -15.57 -0.58 -13.04
N THR A 94 -15.96 -1.61 -13.78
CA THR A 94 -15.06 -2.59 -14.40
C THR A 94 -14.75 -2.29 -15.86
N MET A 95 -15.32 -1.23 -16.43
CA MET A 95 -15.11 -0.87 -17.84
C MET A 95 -13.76 -0.16 -18.04
N PRO A 96 -13.15 -0.29 -19.23
CA PRO A 96 -12.01 0.53 -19.63
C PRO A 96 -12.31 2.03 -19.57
N PRO A 97 -11.32 2.90 -19.30
CA PRO A 97 -11.54 4.35 -19.07
C PRO A 97 -12.36 5.04 -20.18
N GLU A 98 -12.13 4.68 -21.43
CA GLU A 98 -12.75 5.23 -22.61
C GLU A 98 -14.24 4.89 -22.67
N GLU A 99 -14.60 3.66 -22.28
CA GLU A 99 -15.98 3.21 -22.18
C GLU A 99 -16.70 3.85 -20.98
N GLN A 100 -16.01 3.99 -19.85
CA GLN A 100 -16.58 4.70 -18.68
C GLN A 100 -17.00 6.11 -19.04
N LYS A 101 -16.11 6.84 -19.75
CA LYS A 101 -16.38 8.21 -20.20
C LYS A 101 -17.62 8.25 -21.09
N ARG A 102 -17.65 7.38 -22.12
CA ARG A 102 -18.77 7.30 -23.07
C ARG A 102 -20.10 7.03 -22.36
N GLU A 103 -20.13 6.02 -21.48
CA GLU A 103 -21.33 5.63 -20.74
C GLU A 103 -21.85 6.73 -19.81
N ILE A 104 -20.95 7.51 -19.21
CA ILE A 104 -21.31 8.66 -18.37
C ILE A 104 -21.90 9.79 -19.22
N GLU A 105 -21.28 10.09 -20.36
CA GLU A 105 -21.75 11.11 -21.31
C GLU A 105 -23.11 10.74 -21.93
N GLU A 106 -23.30 9.49 -22.35
CA GLU A 106 -24.55 8.99 -22.93
C GLU A 106 -25.72 9.01 -21.94
N ALA A 107 -25.44 8.91 -20.63
CA ALA A 107 -26.43 9.08 -19.57
C ALA A 107 -26.76 10.55 -19.25
N GLY A 108 -26.11 11.51 -19.92
CA GLY A 108 -26.28 12.94 -19.68
C GLY A 108 -25.59 13.45 -18.39
N GLU A 109 -24.69 12.66 -17.81
CA GLU A 109 -23.87 13.08 -16.67
C GLU A 109 -22.50 13.62 -17.13
N THR A 110 -21.82 14.38 -16.26
CA THR A 110 -20.49 14.94 -16.56
C THR A 110 -19.40 14.02 -16.03
N PRO A 111 -18.58 13.38 -16.90
CA PRO A 111 -17.50 12.53 -16.42
C PRO A 111 -16.36 13.37 -15.83
N ILE A 112 -15.91 13.02 -14.63
CA ILE A 112 -14.78 13.68 -13.97
C ILE A 112 -13.57 12.73 -13.99
N TYR A 113 -12.48 13.16 -14.61
CA TYR A 113 -11.26 12.37 -14.70
C TYR A 113 -10.60 12.20 -13.32
N SER A 114 -10.19 10.98 -13.00
CA SER A 114 -9.46 10.64 -11.79
C SER A 114 -8.47 9.50 -12.05
N TYR A 115 -7.60 9.22 -11.09
CA TYR A 115 -6.67 8.10 -11.16
C TYR A 115 -6.15 7.69 -9.78
N ASN A 116 -5.76 6.42 -9.68
CA ASN A 116 -4.92 5.93 -8.59
C ASN A 116 -3.54 5.58 -9.12
N GLN A 117 -2.53 5.73 -8.27
CA GLN A 117 -1.14 5.45 -8.57
C GLN A 117 -0.53 4.72 -7.39
N THR A 118 0.19 3.64 -7.68
CA THR A 118 0.90 2.82 -6.70
C THR A 118 2.38 2.79 -7.08
N ASP A 119 3.24 2.81 -6.06
CA ASP A 119 4.68 2.98 -6.27
C ASP A 119 5.34 1.73 -6.88
N PHE A 120 4.82 0.53 -6.59
CA PHE A 120 5.48 -0.73 -6.91
C PHE A 120 4.48 -1.81 -7.33
N VAL A 121 4.42 -2.12 -8.62
CA VAL A 121 3.70 -3.26 -9.19
C VAL A 121 4.66 -4.18 -9.92
N LYS A 122 4.45 -5.47 -9.76
CA LYS A 122 5.13 -6.52 -10.52
C LYS A 122 4.29 -7.78 -10.52
N ASP A 123 4.16 -8.43 -11.67
CA ASP A 123 3.49 -9.74 -11.82
C ASP A 123 2.09 -9.80 -11.17
N ARG A 124 1.31 -8.72 -11.29
CA ARG A 124 -0.04 -8.53 -10.70
C ARG A 124 -0.05 -8.49 -9.17
N VAL A 125 1.04 -8.08 -8.54
CA VAL A 125 1.10 -7.79 -7.09
C VAL A 125 1.49 -6.34 -6.92
N ALA A 126 0.82 -5.61 -6.03
CA ALA A 126 1.17 -4.25 -5.65
C ALA A 126 1.78 -4.22 -4.24
N ILE A 127 2.85 -3.45 -4.06
CA ILE A 127 3.45 -3.17 -2.74
C ILE A 127 3.30 -1.68 -2.45
N GLU A 128 2.79 -1.37 -1.26
CA GLU A 128 2.90 -0.06 -0.64
C GLU A 128 3.85 -0.15 0.56
N VAL A 129 4.81 0.76 0.61
CA VAL A 129 5.74 0.88 1.74
C VAL A 129 5.40 2.16 2.48
N GLN A 130 4.76 2.03 3.64
CA GLN A 130 4.11 3.17 4.29
C GLN A 130 4.77 3.54 5.62
N PHE A 131 5.59 4.60 5.56
CA PHE A 131 6.19 5.27 6.73
C PHE A 131 5.63 6.68 6.95
N GLY A 132 4.53 7.02 6.28
CA GLY A 132 3.81 8.27 6.37
C GLY A 132 2.70 8.28 7.42
N LYS A 133 1.83 9.28 7.36
CA LYS A 133 0.74 9.44 8.33
C LYS A 133 -0.26 8.29 8.24
N TYR A 134 -0.84 7.90 9.38
CA TYR A 134 -1.87 6.85 9.47
C TYR A 134 -3.03 7.02 8.47
N SER A 135 -3.41 8.26 8.14
CA SER A 135 -4.48 8.55 7.17
C SER A 135 -4.19 8.04 5.76
N PHE A 136 -2.91 7.95 5.39
CA PHE A 136 -2.52 7.41 4.08
C PHE A 136 -2.60 5.88 4.05
N VAL A 137 -2.31 5.19 5.16
CA VAL A 137 -2.43 3.72 5.22
C VAL A 137 -3.87 3.28 4.98
N ALA A 138 -4.84 3.96 5.60
CA ALA A 138 -6.25 3.67 5.36
C ALA A 138 -6.63 3.89 3.89
N TYR A 139 -6.09 4.92 3.24
CA TYR A 139 -6.31 5.16 1.82
C TYR A 139 -5.67 4.05 0.95
N ASP A 140 -4.46 3.60 1.29
CA ASP A 140 -3.79 2.52 0.57
C ASP A 140 -4.59 1.20 0.63
N LEU A 141 -4.98 0.79 1.84
CA LEU A 141 -5.72 -0.45 2.12
C LEU A 141 -7.13 -0.47 1.49
N PHE A 142 -7.89 0.62 1.62
CA PHE A 142 -9.33 0.62 1.27
C PHE A 142 -9.63 1.28 -0.08
N VAL A 143 -8.72 2.09 -0.63
CA VAL A 143 -8.94 2.79 -1.91
C VAL A 143 -7.97 2.30 -2.97
N LYS A 144 -6.65 2.43 -2.75
CA LYS A 144 -5.68 2.13 -3.81
C LYS A 144 -5.66 0.65 -4.16
N HIS A 145 -5.41 -0.26 -3.21
CA HIS A 145 -5.39 -1.69 -3.53
C HIS A 145 -6.71 -2.17 -4.14
N LEU A 146 -7.85 -1.69 -3.64
CA LEU A 146 -9.16 -2.03 -4.18
C LEU A 146 -9.34 -1.53 -5.62
N ALA A 147 -8.92 -0.30 -5.95
CA ALA A 147 -9.03 0.23 -7.30
C ALA A 147 -8.23 -0.57 -8.33
N PHE A 148 -7.02 -1.01 -7.97
CA PHE A 148 -6.20 -1.87 -8.83
C PHE A 148 -6.79 -3.28 -8.95
N PHE A 149 -7.33 -3.83 -7.86
CA PHE A 149 -7.94 -5.17 -7.85
C PHE A 149 -9.23 -5.24 -8.67
N VAL A 150 -10.15 -4.31 -8.46
CA VAL A 150 -11.46 -4.27 -9.15
C VAL A 150 -11.29 -4.09 -10.67
N ARG A 151 -10.18 -3.49 -11.09
CA ARG A 151 -9.83 -3.30 -12.51
C ARG A 151 -8.95 -4.39 -13.07
N ASP A 152 -8.81 -5.51 -12.37
CA ASP A 152 -8.04 -6.66 -12.83
C ASP A 152 -6.56 -6.33 -13.13
N HIS A 153 -5.96 -5.39 -12.38
CA HIS A 153 -4.53 -5.05 -12.51
C HIS A 153 -3.65 -5.79 -11.49
N ILE A 154 -4.21 -6.13 -10.33
CA ILE A 154 -3.53 -6.93 -9.30
C ILE A 154 -4.43 -8.03 -8.77
N ASP A 155 -3.81 -9.10 -8.29
CA ASP A 155 -4.47 -10.21 -7.59
C ASP A 155 -4.32 -10.06 -6.06
N VAL A 156 -3.21 -9.47 -5.60
CA VAL A 156 -2.88 -9.28 -4.18
C VAL A 156 -2.20 -7.91 -3.95
N GLY A 157 -2.61 -7.23 -2.89
CA GLY A 157 -1.90 -6.06 -2.34
C GLY A 157 -1.02 -6.42 -1.15
N ILE A 158 0.08 -5.70 -0.96
CA ILE A 158 1.00 -5.89 0.16
C ILE A 158 1.27 -4.53 0.81
N GLU A 159 1.05 -4.45 2.11
CA GLU A 159 1.25 -3.24 2.90
C GLU A 159 2.41 -3.47 3.87
N ILE A 160 3.54 -2.78 3.68
CA ILE A 160 4.72 -2.86 4.55
C ILE A 160 4.71 -1.69 5.53
N LEU A 161 4.57 -2.01 6.83
CA LEU A 161 4.39 -1.06 7.90
C LEU A 161 5.46 -1.23 8.98
N PRO A 162 5.87 -0.15 9.68
CA PRO A 162 6.71 -0.29 10.85
C PRO A 162 5.90 -0.92 12.00
N MET A 163 6.50 -1.83 12.76
CA MET A 163 5.97 -2.23 14.07
C MET A 163 5.95 -1.02 15.00
N LYS A 164 5.13 -1.05 16.06
CA LYS A 164 5.08 0.02 17.06
C LYS A 164 6.45 0.32 17.67
N SER A 165 7.27 -0.73 17.86
CA SER A 165 8.65 -0.63 18.35
C SER A 165 9.57 0.23 17.46
N LEU A 166 9.40 0.16 16.14
CA LEU A 166 10.09 1.01 15.18
C LEU A 166 9.45 2.40 15.11
N GLN A 167 8.12 2.48 15.03
CA GLN A 167 7.39 3.75 14.96
C GLN A 167 7.69 4.64 16.17
N ALA A 168 7.87 4.07 17.37
CA ALA A 168 8.25 4.82 18.58
C ALA A 168 9.61 5.55 18.46
N GLN A 169 10.44 5.17 17.50
CA GLN A 169 11.72 5.79 17.16
C GLN A 169 11.64 6.61 15.86
N MET A 170 10.44 6.96 15.41
CA MET A 170 10.14 7.82 14.25
C MET A 170 9.37 9.07 14.71
N SER A 171 9.01 9.94 13.77
CA SER A 171 8.13 11.07 14.07
C SER A 171 6.74 10.63 14.52
N SER A 172 6.07 11.50 15.29
CA SER A 172 4.67 11.29 15.65
C SER A 172 3.75 11.24 14.43
N GLY A 173 2.65 10.50 14.58
CA GLY A 173 1.60 10.37 13.55
C GLY A 173 1.89 9.38 12.44
N VAL A 174 3.09 8.76 12.41
CA VAL A 174 3.39 7.66 11.49
C VAL A 174 2.52 6.44 11.80
N GLY A 175 1.90 5.85 10.77
CA GLY A 175 1.13 4.60 10.91
C GLY A 175 2.00 3.44 11.39
N TYR A 176 1.40 2.43 12.03
CA TYR A 176 2.14 1.26 12.54
C TYR A 176 1.29 0.00 12.44
N TYR A 177 1.97 -1.15 12.27
CA TYR A 177 1.36 -2.44 11.98
C TYR A 177 0.18 -2.77 12.91
N GLU A 178 0.37 -2.68 14.23
CA GLU A 178 -0.64 -3.08 15.20
C GLU A 178 -1.93 -2.24 15.08
N GLY A 179 -1.79 -0.94 14.82
CA GLY A 179 -2.92 -0.03 14.65
C GLY A 179 -3.68 -0.28 13.35
N GLU A 180 -2.95 -0.54 12.26
CA GLU A 180 -3.54 -0.74 10.93
C GLU A 180 -4.10 -2.14 10.75
N PHE A 181 -3.45 -3.15 11.34
CA PHE A 181 -4.02 -4.49 11.51
C PHE A 181 -5.36 -4.42 12.25
N TYR A 182 -5.42 -3.69 13.36
CA TYR A 182 -6.67 -3.45 14.07
C TYR A 182 -7.70 -2.71 13.17
N ASN A 183 -7.27 -1.78 12.32
CA ASN A 183 -8.14 -1.10 11.35
C ASN A 183 -8.72 -2.03 10.28
N VAL A 184 -7.98 -3.06 9.86
CA VAL A 184 -8.48 -4.08 8.94
C VAL A 184 -9.46 -5.01 9.66
N VAL A 185 -9.05 -5.61 10.78
CA VAL A 185 -9.87 -6.58 11.51
C VAL A 185 -11.20 -5.99 11.98
N ARG A 186 -11.21 -4.72 12.41
CA ARG A 186 -12.45 -4.07 12.89
C ARG A 186 -13.54 -3.93 11.82
N GLN A 187 -13.20 -4.03 10.52
CA GLN A 187 -14.18 -3.98 9.44
C GLN A 187 -15.01 -5.27 9.33
N GLY A 188 -14.57 -6.33 10.00
CA GLY A 188 -15.17 -7.66 9.89
C GLY A 188 -14.52 -8.52 8.81
N ARG A 189 -14.94 -9.78 8.74
CA ARG A 189 -14.37 -10.76 7.82
C ARG A 189 -14.66 -10.38 6.37
N GLY A 190 -13.64 -10.48 5.52
CA GLY A 190 -13.75 -10.26 4.08
C GLY A 190 -13.79 -8.80 3.63
N VAL A 191 -13.51 -7.86 4.54
CA VAL A 191 -13.39 -6.43 4.21
C VAL A 191 -11.94 -5.98 4.47
N PRO A 192 -11.26 -5.34 3.50
CA PRO A 192 -11.71 -5.04 2.14
C PRO A 192 -11.80 -6.29 1.25
N ALA A 193 -12.44 -6.20 0.08
CA ALA A 193 -12.65 -7.34 -0.81
C ALA A 193 -11.38 -7.78 -1.58
N VAL A 194 -10.32 -6.96 -1.56
CA VAL A 194 -9.02 -7.29 -2.16
C VAL A 194 -8.21 -8.18 -1.20
N PRO A 195 -7.59 -9.27 -1.67
CA PRO A 195 -6.62 -10.03 -0.86
C PRO A 195 -5.39 -9.18 -0.51
N LEU A 196 -4.99 -9.20 0.77
CA LEU A 196 -3.90 -8.37 1.27
C LEU A 196 -2.90 -9.18 2.11
N VAL A 197 -1.65 -8.74 2.09
CA VAL A 197 -0.62 -9.18 3.05
C VAL A 197 -0.10 -7.96 3.80
N LEU A 198 -0.39 -7.89 5.09
CA LEU A 198 0.18 -6.85 5.96
C LEU A 198 1.49 -7.37 6.55
N ILE A 199 2.56 -6.60 6.44
CA ILE A 199 3.90 -6.98 6.92
C ILE A 199 4.37 -5.94 7.92
N GLY A 200 4.58 -6.37 9.17
CA GLY A 200 5.14 -5.54 10.23
C GLY A 200 6.66 -5.69 10.30
N ILE A 201 7.42 -4.59 10.14
CA ILE A 201 8.89 -4.62 10.14
C ILE A 201 9.52 -3.84 11.29
N THR A 202 10.72 -4.25 11.68
CA THR A 202 11.57 -3.55 12.65
C THR A 202 13.03 -3.55 12.15
N PRO A 203 13.92 -2.70 12.70
CA PRO A 203 15.35 -2.72 12.38
C PRO A 203 15.96 -4.12 12.50
#